data_AF-A0A920NR29-F1
#
_entry.id   AF-A0A920NR29-F1
#
_cell.length_a   1.000
_cell.length_b   1.000
_cell.length_c   1.000
_cell.angle_alpha   90.00
_cell.angle_beta   90.00
_cell.angle_gamma   90.00
#
_symmetry.space_group_name_H-M   'P 1'
#
loop_
_entity.id
_entity.type
_entity.pdbx_description
1 polymer ?
#
loop_
_entity_poly.entity_id
_entity_poly.type
_entity_poly.pdbx_seq_one_letter_code
_entity_poly.pdbx_strand_id
1 'polypeptide(L)' 'MIKKKFNGAMQFFKSKFENFETDRTYDLILESESACYIKIEPGFTSARQALRTGGYMLVGPLFCMLSS' A
#
# COMPACT_ATOMS: atom_id res chain seq x y z
N MET A 1 -10.61 16.77 11.07
CA MET A 1 -11.32 15.51 11.42
C MET A 1 -10.38 14.32 11.59
N ILE A 2 -9.50 13.99 10.63
CA ILE A 2 -8.62 12.80 10.73
C ILE A 2 -7.46 12.99 11.73
N LYS A 3 -6.68 14.08 11.66
CA LYS A 3 -5.54 14.31 12.56
C LYS A 3 -5.90 14.25 14.06
N LYS A 4 -7.08 14.80 14.43
CA LYS A 4 -7.60 14.78 15.80
C LYS A 4 -8.02 13.38 16.26
N LYS A 5 -8.47 12.51 15.35
CA LYS A 5 -8.91 11.13 15.64
C LYS A 5 -7.73 10.19 15.92
N PHE A 6 -6.61 10.38 15.22
CA PHE A 6 -5.42 9.52 15.33
C PHE A 6 -4.31 10.14 16.18
N ASN A 7 -4.56 11.29 16.81
CA ASN A 7 -3.63 12.01 17.69
C ASN A 7 -2.20 12.15 17.13
N GLY A 8 -2.08 12.33 15.81
CA GLY A 8 -0.78 12.40 15.12
C GLY A 8 0.01 11.09 15.00
N ALA A 9 -0.47 9.97 15.55
CA ALA A 9 0.23 8.68 15.51
C ALA A 9 0.25 8.05 14.10
N MET A 10 -0.60 8.52 13.19
CA MET A 10 -0.70 8.02 11.82
C MET A 10 -0.58 9.14 10.80
N GLN A 11 0.24 8.91 9.79
CA GLN A 11 0.41 9.81 8.65
C GLN A 11 -0.52 9.40 7.51
N PHE A 12 -1.18 10.38 6.91
CA PHE A 12 -2.07 10.19 5.77
C PHE A 12 -1.49 10.88 4.55
N PHE A 13 -1.48 10.17 3.44
CA PHE A 13 -1.00 10.67 2.16
C PHE A 13 -2.17 10.78 1.19
N LYS A 14 -2.30 11.93 0.53
CA LYS A 14 -3.24 12.10 -0.59
C LYS A 14 -2.46 11.88 -1.89
N SER A 15 -2.22 10.62 -2.23
CA SER A 15 -1.55 10.23 -3.47
C SER A 15 -2.19 8.95 -4.04
N LYS A 16 -1.84 8.64 -5.29
CA LYS A 16 -2.00 7.29 -5.84
C LYS A 16 -0.83 6.45 -5.35
N PHE A 17 -1.03 5.14 -5.20
CA PHE A 17 0.04 4.27 -4.73
C PHE A 17 1.20 4.20 -5.74
N GLU A 18 0.89 4.26 -7.03
CA GLU A 18 1.87 4.30 -8.13
C GLU A 18 2.78 5.54 -8.08
N ASN A 19 2.32 6.62 -7.43
CA ASN A 19 3.07 7.87 -7.27
C ASN A 19 3.41 8.09 -5.79
N PHE A 20 3.48 7.03 -4.98
CA PHE A 20 3.81 7.14 -3.58
C PHE A 20 5.32 7.34 -3.41
N GLU A 21 5.69 8.52 -2.94
CA GLU A 21 7.06 8.90 -2.61
C GLU A 21 7.21 9.06 -1.09
N THR A 22 8.32 8.57 -0.55
CA THR A 22 8.59 8.55 0.88
C THR A 22 10.09 8.58 1.12
N ASP A 23 10.54 9.36 2.10
CA ASP A 23 11.92 9.33 2.58
C ASP A 23 12.17 8.19 3.59
N ARG A 24 11.13 7.42 3.92
CA ARG A 24 11.15 6.32 4.89
C ARG A 24 10.91 4.98 4.19
N THR A 25 11.58 3.95 4.70
CA THR A 25 11.32 2.56 4.34
C THR A 25 10.45 1.87 5.39
N TYR A 26 9.64 0.91 4.96
CA TYR A 26 8.71 0.17 5.80
C TYR A 26 9.08 -1.31 5.91
N ASP A 27 8.79 -1.91 7.07
CA ASP A 27 8.92 -3.36 7.30
C ASP A 27 7.81 -4.17 6.60
N LEU A 28 6.63 -3.56 6.50
CA LEU A 28 5.43 -4.20 6.00
C LEU A 28 4.57 -3.19 5.24
N ILE A 29 4.14 -3.57 4.04
CA ILE A 29 3.02 -2.96 3.33
C ILE A 29 1.83 -3.91 3.41
N LEU A 30 0.68 -3.40 3.83
CA LEU A 30 -0.56 -4.17 3.93
C LEU A 30 -1.60 -3.61 2.96
N GLU A 31 -2.03 -4.46 2.04
CA GLU A 31 -3.07 -4.18 1.07
C GLU A 31 -4.30 -5.06 1.36
N SER A 32 -5.25 -4.51 2.11
CA SER A 32 -6.53 -5.17 2.40
C SER A 32 -7.52 -4.82 1.29
N GLU A 33 -7.65 -5.68 0.29
CA GLU A 33 -8.51 -5.54 -0.90
C GLU A 33 -8.10 -4.44 -1.90
N SER A 34 -7.07 -3.64 -1.61
CA SER A 34 -6.63 -2.53 -2.48
C SER A 34 -5.89 -2.98 -3.75
N ALA A 35 -5.30 -4.18 -3.75
CA ALA A 35 -4.43 -4.62 -4.85
C ALA A 35 -5.18 -4.80 -6.18
N CYS A 36 -6.50 -5.00 -6.14
CA CYS A 36 -7.34 -5.06 -7.33
C CYS A 36 -7.57 -3.70 -8.00
N TYR A 37 -7.21 -2.60 -7.33
CA TYR A 37 -7.47 -1.23 -7.78
C TYR A 37 -6.19 -0.48 -8.20
N ILE A 38 -5.02 -1.05 -7.98
CA ILE A 38 -3.74 -0.48 -8.39
C ILE A 38 -3.28 -1.09 -9.71
N LYS A 39 -2.52 -0.32 -10.48
CA LYS A 39 -1.77 -0.91 -11.61
C LYS A 39 -0.69 -1.80 -11.03
N ILE A 40 -0.69 -3.09 -11.41
CA ILE A 40 0.21 -4.10 -10.84
C ILE A 40 1.68 -3.66 -10.99
N GLU A 41 2.19 -3.48 -12.21
CA GLU A 41 3.62 -3.17 -12.41
C GLU A 41 4.08 -1.86 -11.72
N PRO A 42 3.41 -0.70 -11.92
CA PRO A 42 3.82 0.53 -11.25
C PRO A 42 3.62 0.47 -9.73
N GLY A 43 2.52 -0.15 -9.26
CA GLY A 43 2.23 -0.27 -7.83
C GLY A 43 3.25 -1.13 -7.10
N PHE A 44 3.64 -2.27 -7.68
CA PHE A 44 4.69 -3.13 -7.12
C PHE A 44 6.06 -2.46 -7.15
N THR A 45 6.32 -1.61 -8.16
CA THR A 45 7.55 -0.80 -8.21
C THR A 45 7.59 0.19 -7.03
N SER A 46 6.50 0.93 -6.80
CA SER A 46 6.38 1.84 -5.65
C SER A 46 6.48 1.10 -4.31
N ALA A 47 5.84 -0.08 -4.20
CA ALA A 47 5.96 -0.93 -3.02
C ALA A 47 7.42 -1.34 -2.75
N ARG A 48 8.16 -1.72 -3.80
CA ARG A 48 9.57 -2.11 -3.69
C ARG A 48 10.47 -0.94 -3.25
N GLN A 49 10.19 0.28 -3.70
CA GLN A 49 10.93 1.47 -3.27
C GLN A 49 10.63 1.82 -1.81
N ALA A 50 9.38 1.64 -1.38
CA ALA A 50 8.96 1.93 -0.02
C ALA A 50 9.35 0.83 0.99
N LEU A 51 9.60 -0.42 0.55
CA LEU A 51 10.02 -1.50 1.44
C LEU A 51 11.52 -1.48 1.70
N ARG A 52 11.91 -1.75 2.95
CA ARG A 52 13.31 -2.07 3.24
C ARG A 52 13.69 -3.45 2.69
N THR A 53 14.98 -3.70 2.53
CA THR A 53 15.49 -5.06 2.26
C THR A 53 14.98 -6.04 3.32
N GLY A 54 14.34 -7.12 2.88
CA GLY A 54 13.71 -8.12 3.75
C GLY A 54 12.38 -7.70 4.38
N GLY A 55 11.76 -6.61 3.93
CA GLY A 55 10.38 -6.25 4.25
C GLY A 55 9.37 -7.09 3.46
N TYR A 56 8.12 -7.08 3.90
CA TYR A 56 7.06 -7.90 3.33
C TYR A 56 5.92 -7.05 2.76
N MET A 57 5.26 -7.58 1.74
CA MET A 57 4.00 -7.06 1.23
C MET A 57 2.92 -8.12 1.45
N LEU A 58 1.94 -7.82 2.31
CA LEU A 58 0.78 -8.67 2.54
C LEU A 58 -0.38 -8.14 1.72
N VAL A 59 -0.78 -8.93 0.71
CA VAL A 59 -1.92 -8.62 -0.14
C VAL A 59 -3.04 -9.58 0.19
N GLY A 60 -4.16 -9.05 0.69
CA GLY A 60 -5.41 -9.79 0.86
C GLY A 60 -6.33 -9.53 -0.32
N PRO A 61 -6.56 -10.49 -1.23
CA PRO A 61 -7.51 -10.31 -2.32
C PRO A 61 -8.95 -10.59 -1.86
N LEU A 62 -9.90 -9.87 -2.47
CA LEU A 62 -11.25 -10.37 -2.70
C LEU A 62 -11.13 -11.44 -3.81
N PHE A 63 -11.29 -12.71 -3.49
CA PHE A 63 -11.18 -13.81 -4.45
C PHE A 63 -12.43 -13.87 -5.36
N CYS A 64 -12.35 -13.29 -6.58
CA CYS A 64 -13.41 -13.42 -7.59
C CYS A 64 -13.20 -14.68 -8.44
N MET A 65 -14.01 -15.72 -8.22
CA MET A 65 -14.14 -16.83 -9.17
C MET A 65 -14.88 -16.35 -10.42
N LEU A 66 -14.19 -16.27 -11.56
CA LEU A 66 -14.85 -16.29 -12.86
C LEU A 66 -14.91 -17.75 -13.32
N SER A 67 -16.07 -18.38 -13.19
CA SER A 67 -16.36 -19.65 -13.89
C SER A 67 -16.49 -19.33 -15.38
N SER A 68 -15.67 -20.00 -16.20
CA SER A 68 -15.79 -20.00 -17.66
C SER A 68 -16.95 -20.87 -18.11
#